data_AF-A0AA90U489-F1
#
_entry.id   AF-A0AA90U489-F1
#
_cell.length_a   1.000
_cell.length_b   1.000
_cell.length_c   1.000
_cell.angle_alpha   90.00
_cell.angle_beta   90.00
_cell.angle_gamma   90.00
#
_symmetry.space_group_name_H-M   'P 1'
#
loop_
_entity.id
_entity.type
_entity.pdbx_description
1 polymer ?
#
loop_
_entity_poly.entity_id
_entity_poly.type
_entity_poly.pdbx_seq_one_letter_code
_entity_poly.pdbx_strand_id
1 'polypeptide(L)'
;MRKPASWKVELVENLSKELESSPVTALVSIKGIRNNQLQKIRTDLRGKARIQVVRRRLLIKALERVKKENFQKLSQLASGQIAVVTTEESPNKLYKTLESKKQKAAARGGEIADHDIIIPEMATNFPPGPMISEFQKAGLQTAIDKGKIVIKKETLYVKKGEPIPKEKAKILEKLEILPVTVGLEIIGAFSDGVLFDRDALTINEDLVASQVSTAFQAAKRIALESMFLVDEIVPDLIVRARLHAEKLALEAGFVDESNIQLFILIAIREAAALNSAVSGETAGTVKQEEKTEEKTETKESDEEKASEGLSALFG
;
A
#
# COMPACT_ATOMS: atom_id res chain seq x y z
N MET A 1 40.61 -30.10 -25.45
CA MET A 1 39.68 -29.47 -24.49
C MET A 1 40.00 -29.96 -23.08
N ARG A 2 40.21 -29.07 -22.09
CA ARG A 2 40.37 -29.47 -20.67
C ARG A 2 39.09 -30.17 -20.19
N LYS A 3 39.22 -31.36 -19.58
CA LYS A 3 38.09 -32.05 -18.94
C LYS A 3 37.45 -31.10 -17.91
N PRO A 4 36.11 -30.93 -17.90
CA PRO A 4 35.44 -30.13 -16.89
C PRO A 4 35.59 -30.79 -15.50
N ALA A 5 35.66 -29.97 -14.46
CA ALA A 5 35.74 -30.47 -13.08
C ALA A 5 34.48 -31.29 -12.73
N SER A 6 34.66 -32.44 -12.06
CA SER A 6 33.58 -33.39 -11.73
C SER A 6 32.40 -32.73 -11.01
N TRP A 7 32.68 -31.92 -9.99
CA TRP A 7 31.65 -31.23 -9.21
C TRP A 7 30.73 -30.33 -10.05
N LYS A 8 31.21 -29.78 -11.18
CA LYS A 8 30.37 -28.95 -12.07
C LYS A 8 29.39 -29.79 -12.86
N VAL A 9 29.80 -30.99 -13.25
CA VAL A 9 28.96 -31.94 -13.98
C VAL A 9 27.87 -32.46 -13.06
N GLU A 10 28.25 -32.89 -11.86
CA GLU A 10 27.33 -33.34 -10.80
C GLU A 10 26.34 -32.23 -10.42
N LEU A 11 26.80 -30.98 -10.28
CA LEU A 11 25.92 -29.86 -9.97
C LEU A 11 24.86 -29.64 -11.05
N VAL A 12 25.24 -29.73 -12.33
CA VAL A 12 24.31 -29.54 -13.45
C VAL A 12 23.30 -30.69 -13.52
N GLU A 13 23.73 -31.93 -13.24
CA GLU A 13 22.81 -33.08 -13.19
C GLU A 13 21.84 -33.02 -12.01
N ASN A 14 22.32 -32.63 -10.84
CA ASN A 14 21.45 -32.45 -9.66
C ASN A 14 20.45 -31.31 -9.88
N LEU A 15 20.90 -30.21 -10.49
CA LEU A 15 20.02 -29.10 -10.83
C LEU A 15 18.96 -29.49 -11.87
N SER A 16 19.34 -30.23 -12.92
CA SER A 16 18.37 -30.65 -13.95
C SER A 16 17.29 -31.56 -13.36
N LYS A 17 17.66 -32.51 -12.49
CA LYS A 17 16.69 -33.38 -11.79
C LYS A 17 15.74 -32.59 -10.89
N GLU A 18 16.26 -31.57 -10.20
CA GLU A 18 15.45 -30.71 -9.33
C GLU A 18 14.49 -29.82 -10.12
N LEU A 19 14.94 -29.29 -11.27
CA LEU A 19 14.12 -28.50 -12.18
C LEU A 19 13.05 -29.34 -12.89
N GLU A 20 13.30 -30.63 -13.12
CA GLU A 20 12.31 -31.56 -13.68
C GLU A 20 11.23 -31.91 -12.64
N SER A 21 11.64 -32.25 -11.42
CA SER A 21 10.74 -32.66 -10.33
C SER A 21 9.89 -31.53 -9.77
N SER A 22 10.39 -30.30 -9.75
CA SER A 22 9.63 -29.15 -9.25
C SER A 22 8.60 -28.64 -10.28
N PRO A 23 7.35 -28.38 -9.86
CA PRO A 23 6.34 -27.80 -10.76
C PRO A 23 6.65 -26.33 -11.06
N VAL A 24 7.10 -25.57 -10.06
CA VAL A 24 7.39 -24.14 -10.20
C VAL A 24 8.88 -23.89 -10.02
N THR A 25 9.45 -23.20 -11.02
CA THR A 25 10.83 -22.71 -10.99
C THR A 25 10.84 -21.21 -11.14
N ALA A 26 11.39 -20.50 -10.16
CA ALA A 26 11.60 -19.05 -10.22
C ALA A 26 13.08 -18.69 -10.30
N LEU A 27 13.36 -17.67 -11.10
CA LEU A 27 14.65 -17.04 -11.21
C LEU A 27 14.64 -15.76 -10.38
N VAL A 28 15.61 -15.63 -9.48
CA VAL A 28 15.60 -14.58 -8.45
C VAL A 28 16.96 -13.88 -8.39
N SER A 29 16.95 -12.55 -8.28
CA SER A 29 18.15 -11.74 -8.06
C SER A 29 18.56 -11.76 -6.58
N ILE A 30 19.85 -11.94 -6.33
CA ILE A 30 20.47 -11.90 -4.97
C ILE A 30 21.35 -10.65 -4.81
N LYS A 31 21.23 -9.67 -5.72
CA LYS A 31 22.07 -8.48 -5.69
C LYS A 31 21.91 -7.74 -4.35
N GLY A 32 23.01 -7.47 -3.67
CA GLY A 32 23.03 -6.69 -2.42
C GLY A 32 22.74 -7.49 -1.15
N ILE A 33 22.39 -8.77 -1.23
CA ILE A 33 22.08 -9.58 -0.04
C ILE A 33 23.36 -10.01 0.69
N ARG A 34 23.47 -9.72 2.01
CA ARG A 34 24.57 -10.23 2.85
C ARG A 34 24.39 -11.71 3.12
N ASN A 35 25.48 -12.45 3.34
CA ASN A 35 25.42 -13.88 3.61
C ASN A 35 24.52 -14.23 4.80
N ASN A 36 24.58 -13.45 5.89
CA ASN A 36 23.74 -13.67 7.08
C ASN A 36 22.24 -13.50 6.77
N GLN A 37 21.89 -12.55 5.88
CA GLN A 37 20.50 -12.34 5.45
C GLN A 37 20.03 -13.49 4.56
N LEU A 38 20.86 -13.92 3.61
CA LEU A 38 20.53 -15.07 2.75
C LEU A 38 20.35 -16.36 3.56
N GLN A 39 21.17 -16.56 4.61
CA GLN A 39 21.01 -17.68 5.53
C GLN A 39 19.69 -17.62 6.29
N LYS A 40 19.31 -16.45 6.84
CA LYS A 40 18.00 -16.27 7.49
C LYS A 40 16.85 -16.58 6.52
N ILE A 41 16.89 -16.02 5.32
CA ILE A 41 15.89 -16.27 4.27
C ILE A 41 15.80 -17.77 3.94
N ARG A 42 16.94 -18.46 3.85
CA ARG A 42 16.99 -19.90 3.58
C ARG A 42 16.41 -20.74 4.73
N THR A 43 16.63 -20.33 5.96
CA THR A 43 16.02 -20.98 7.14
C THR A 43 14.51 -20.79 7.15
N ASP A 44 14.04 -19.57 6.87
CA ASP A 44 12.62 -19.22 6.84
C ASP A 44 11.85 -19.95 5.74
N LEU A 45 12.49 -20.17 4.58
CA LEU A 45 11.88 -20.84 3.42
C LEU A 45 12.06 -22.37 3.44
N ARG A 46 12.71 -22.90 4.48
CA ARG A 46 12.96 -24.34 4.61
C ARG A 46 11.63 -25.11 4.64
N GLY A 47 11.50 -26.08 3.74
CA GLY A 47 10.28 -26.88 3.59
C GLY A 47 9.23 -26.31 2.63
N LYS A 48 9.31 -25.03 2.25
CA LYS A 48 8.40 -24.40 1.27
C LYS A 48 9.05 -24.16 -0.08
N ALA A 49 10.29 -23.67 -0.06
CA ALA A 49 11.04 -23.36 -1.26
C ALA A 49 12.52 -23.67 -1.06
N ARG A 50 13.16 -24.18 -2.11
CA ARG A 50 14.59 -24.48 -2.11
C ARG A 50 15.32 -23.45 -2.95
N ILE A 51 16.26 -22.75 -2.31
CA ILE A 51 17.08 -21.73 -2.95
C ILE A 51 18.45 -22.31 -3.28
N GLN A 52 18.85 -22.22 -4.55
CA GLN A 52 20.17 -22.63 -5.00
C GLN A 52 20.84 -21.52 -5.80
N VAL A 53 21.99 -21.06 -5.32
CA VAL A 53 22.81 -20.06 -6.01
C VAL A 53 23.67 -20.78 -7.04
N VAL A 54 23.53 -20.39 -8.30
CA VAL A 54 24.21 -21.07 -9.41
C VAL A 54 24.87 -20.04 -10.31
N ARG A 55 26.05 -20.38 -10.84
CA ARG A 55 26.69 -19.54 -11.87
C ARG A 55 25.83 -19.55 -13.13
N ARG A 56 25.60 -18.38 -13.72
CA ARG A 56 24.81 -18.20 -14.96
C ARG A 56 25.10 -19.25 -16.04
N ARG A 57 26.38 -19.49 -16.35
CA ARG A 57 26.77 -20.47 -17.39
C ARG A 57 26.37 -21.92 -17.06
N LEU A 58 26.38 -22.30 -15.78
CA LEU A 58 25.97 -23.64 -15.35
C LEU A 58 24.44 -23.76 -15.34
N LEU A 59 23.75 -22.68 -14.95
CA LEU A 59 22.29 -22.61 -15.02
C LEU A 59 21.80 -22.79 -16.47
N ILE A 60 22.37 -22.05 -17.42
CA ILE A 60 21.99 -22.15 -18.84
C ILE A 60 22.15 -23.60 -19.34
N LYS A 61 23.27 -24.25 -19.02
CA LYS A 61 23.50 -25.66 -19.39
C LYS A 61 22.52 -26.64 -18.75
N ALA A 62 22.08 -26.37 -17.52
CA ALA A 62 21.08 -27.19 -16.85
C ALA A 62 19.70 -26.98 -17.47
N LEU A 63 19.32 -25.73 -17.79
CA LEU A 63 18.08 -25.39 -18.47
C LEU A 63 17.99 -26.00 -19.87
N GLU A 64 19.10 -26.04 -20.62
CA GLU A 64 19.19 -26.69 -21.94
C GLU A 64 18.95 -28.20 -21.88
N ARG A 65 19.27 -28.86 -20.77
CA ARG A 65 19.05 -30.30 -20.58
C ARG A 65 17.59 -30.64 -20.25
N VAL A 66 16.87 -29.71 -19.63
CA VAL A 66 15.47 -29.91 -19.24
C VAL A 66 14.58 -29.73 -20.46
N LYS A 67 13.88 -30.80 -20.85
CA LYS A 67 12.95 -30.80 -22.00
C LYS A 67 11.55 -30.27 -21.62
N LYS A 68 11.48 -29.10 -21.00
CA LYS A 68 10.21 -28.39 -20.74
C LYS A 68 10.00 -27.33 -21.83
N GLU A 69 8.78 -27.25 -22.37
CA GLU A 69 8.43 -26.23 -23.38
C GLU A 69 8.64 -24.82 -22.81
N ASN A 70 9.12 -23.88 -23.63
CA ASN A 70 9.38 -22.48 -23.25
C ASN A 70 10.38 -22.25 -22.09
N PHE A 71 10.93 -23.29 -21.48
CA PHE A 71 11.84 -23.18 -20.32
C PHE A 71 13.17 -22.47 -20.68
N GLN A 72 13.56 -22.53 -21.95
CA GLN A 72 14.73 -21.81 -22.47
C GLN A 72 14.57 -20.28 -22.38
N LYS A 73 13.34 -19.74 -22.34
CA LYS A 73 13.13 -18.29 -22.21
C LYS A 73 13.64 -17.74 -20.87
N LEU A 74 13.62 -18.55 -19.81
CA LEU A 74 14.23 -18.19 -18.51
C LEU A 74 15.73 -17.90 -18.61
N SER A 75 16.43 -18.52 -19.56
CA SER A 75 17.88 -18.29 -19.75
C SER A 75 18.20 -16.87 -20.22
N GLN A 76 17.26 -16.22 -20.92
CA GLN A 76 17.41 -14.85 -21.40
C GLN A 76 17.27 -13.84 -20.25
N LEU A 77 16.37 -14.11 -19.32
CA LEU A 77 16.16 -13.33 -18.09
C LEU A 77 17.31 -13.47 -17.08
N ALA A 78 18.14 -14.51 -17.22
CA ALA A 78 19.25 -14.77 -16.32
C ALA A 78 20.39 -13.76 -16.44
N SER A 79 20.26 -12.58 -15.84
CA SER A 79 21.31 -11.55 -15.76
C SER A 79 21.77 -11.26 -14.32
N GLY A 80 23.06 -11.02 -14.12
CA GLY A 80 23.64 -10.61 -12.83
C GLY A 80 23.89 -11.74 -11.82
N GLN A 81 23.67 -11.44 -10.53
CA GLN A 81 23.80 -12.38 -9.41
C GLN A 81 22.46 -13.06 -9.15
N ILE A 82 22.39 -14.37 -9.42
CA ILE A 82 21.11 -15.07 -9.56
C ILE A 82 21.06 -16.31 -8.67
N ALA A 83 19.88 -16.58 -8.12
CA ALA A 83 19.47 -17.84 -7.53
C ALA A 83 18.33 -18.46 -8.36
N VAL A 84 18.30 -19.79 -8.35
CA VAL A 84 17.13 -20.57 -8.70
C VAL A 84 16.37 -20.86 -7.42
N VAL A 85 15.05 -20.68 -7.47
CA VAL A 85 14.13 -21.05 -6.41
C VAL A 85 13.14 -22.06 -6.97
N THR A 86 13.14 -23.25 -6.39
CA THR A 86 12.20 -24.33 -6.74
C THR A 86 11.18 -24.47 -5.62
N THR A 87 9.91 -24.62 -5.99
CA THR A 87 8.81 -24.79 -5.04
C THR A 87 7.69 -25.63 -5.63
N GLU A 88 6.88 -26.22 -4.76
CA GLU A 88 5.62 -26.88 -5.10
C GLU A 88 4.42 -25.93 -5.05
N GLU A 89 4.60 -24.73 -4.47
CA GLU A 89 3.54 -23.72 -4.36
C GLU A 89 3.33 -22.94 -5.67
N SER A 90 2.17 -22.28 -5.80
CA SER A 90 1.87 -21.47 -6.98
C SER A 90 2.80 -20.26 -7.12
N PRO A 91 3.07 -19.77 -8.35
CA PRO A 91 3.97 -18.62 -8.59
C PRO A 91 3.59 -17.36 -7.80
N ASN A 92 2.29 -17.08 -7.68
CA ASN A 92 1.79 -15.91 -6.95
C ASN A 92 2.02 -16.04 -5.44
N LYS A 93 1.84 -17.25 -4.88
CA LYS A 93 2.13 -17.51 -3.46
C LYS A 93 3.62 -17.39 -3.18
N LEU A 94 4.47 -17.89 -4.08
CA LEU A 94 5.91 -17.72 -3.99
C LEU A 94 6.28 -16.22 -4.01
N TYR A 95 5.69 -15.43 -4.91
CA TYR A 95 5.91 -13.99 -4.96
C TYR A 95 5.50 -13.29 -3.66
N LYS A 96 4.27 -13.52 -3.18
CA LYS A 96 3.78 -12.95 -1.91
C LYS A 96 4.68 -13.36 -0.74
N THR A 97 5.15 -14.60 -0.71
CA THR A 97 6.05 -15.11 0.34
C THR A 97 7.40 -14.42 0.28
N LEU A 98 8.02 -14.30 -0.90
CA LEU A 98 9.30 -13.62 -1.06
C LEU A 98 9.21 -12.12 -0.76
N GLU A 99 8.11 -11.46 -1.15
CA GLU A 99 7.85 -10.04 -0.88
C GLU A 99 7.69 -9.78 0.62
N SER A 100 6.90 -10.61 1.31
CA SER A 100 6.70 -10.52 2.76
C SER A 100 7.98 -10.74 3.58
N LYS A 101 8.97 -11.42 2.99
CA LYS A 101 10.25 -11.77 3.62
C LYS A 101 11.37 -10.79 3.29
N LYS A 102 11.07 -9.69 2.59
CA LYS A 102 12.03 -8.58 2.42
C LYS A 102 12.36 -7.97 3.77
N GLN A 103 13.64 -7.76 4.04
CA GLN A 103 14.14 -7.19 5.28
C GLN A 103 14.78 -5.84 5.01
N LYS A 104 14.55 -4.89 5.90
CA LYS A 104 15.29 -3.63 5.87
C LYS A 104 16.75 -3.89 6.25
N ALA A 105 17.67 -3.22 5.56
CA ALA A 105 19.10 -3.34 5.78
C ALA A 105 19.77 -1.97 5.78
N ALA A 106 20.94 -1.90 6.43
CA ALA A 106 21.78 -0.72 6.38
C ALA A 106 22.40 -0.59 4.99
N ALA A 107 22.30 0.61 4.40
CA ALA A 107 22.89 0.94 3.12
C ALA A 107 24.41 0.73 3.13
N ARG A 108 24.96 0.24 2.03
CA ARG A 108 26.40 0.36 1.77
C ARG A 108 26.68 1.69 1.10
N GLY A 109 27.84 2.28 1.41
CA GLY A 109 28.26 3.48 0.70
C GLY A 109 28.42 3.23 -0.80
N GLY A 110 27.71 4.02 -1.60
CA GLY A 110 27.61 3.90 -3.06
C GLY A 110 26.34 3.19 -3.55
N GLU A 111 25.47 2.69 -2.65
CA GLU A 111 24.14 2.18 -3.03
C GLU A 111 23.17 3.34 -3.29
N ILE A 112 22.21 3.10 -4.19
CA ILE A 112 21.17 4.07 -4.54
C ILE A 112 20.03 3.94 -3.54
N ALA A 113 19.51 5.06 -3.04
CA ALA A 113 18.38 5.06 -2.13
C ALA A 113 17.06 4.69 -2.86
N ASP A 114 16.37 3.64 -2.39
CA ASP A 114 15.09 3.18 -2.95
C ASP A 114 13.93 4.15 -2.64
N HIS A 115 14.03 4.86 -1.51
CA HIS A 115 13.07 5.84 -1.00
C HIS A 115 13.80 7.01 -0.32
N ASP A 116 13.07 8.09 -0.04
CA ASP A 116 13.63 9.24 0.68
C ASP A 116 14.04 8.82 2.10
N ILE A 117 15.30 9.07 2.44
CA ILE A 117 15.85 8.74 3.75
C ILE A 117 15.68 9.95 4.64
N ILE A 118 14.73 9.86 5.57
CA ILE A 118 14.45 10.91 6.54
C ILE A 118 14.93 10.45 7.91
N ILE A 119 15.70 11.30 8.59
CA ILE A 119 16.16 11.04 9.94
C ILE A 119 15.30 11.88 10.89
N PRO A 120 14.47 11.25 11.75
CA PRO A 120 13.61 11.95 12.68
C PRO A 120 14.41 12.54 13.85
N GLU A 121 13.77 13.46 14.57
CA GLU A 121 14.28 13.98 15.84
C GLU A 121 14.35 12.84 16.87
N MET A 122 15.56 12.52 17.32
CA MET A 122 15.79 11.39 18.22
C MET A 122 16.99 11.66 19.14
N ALA A 123 16.86 11.23 20.40
CA ALA A 123 17.98 11.17 21.33
C ALA A 123 18.78 9.89 21.08
N THR A 124 20.06 10.03 20.74
CA THR A 124 20.95 8.87 20.52
C THR A 124 21.54 8.39 21.84
N ASN A 125 22.04 7.15 21.87
CA ASN A 125 22.69 6.59 23.06
C ASN A 125 24.22 6.79 23.08
N PHE A 126 24.74 7.69 22.24
CA PHE A 126 26.19 7.92 22.13
C PHE A 126 26.66 9.03 23.09
N PRO A 127 27.79 8.84 23.80
CA PRO A 127 28.38 9.86 24.65
C PRO A 127 28.93 11.03 23.81
N PRO A 128 28.98 12.26 24.37
CA PRO A 128 29.58 13.40 23.72
C PRO A 128 31.08 13.14 23.51
N GLY A 129 31.53 13.28 22.27
CA GLY A 129 32.89 12.93 21.85
C GLY A 129 33.09 13.24 20.36
N PRO A 130 34.11 12.67 19.69
CA PRO A 130 34.40 12.93 18.28
C PRO A 130 33.23 12.56 17.34
N MET A 131 32.31 11.72 17.83
CA MET A 131 31.07 11.36 17.14
C MET A 131 30.21 12.59 16.82
N ILE A 132 30.17 13.62 17.67
CA ILE A 132 29.38 14.83 17.39
C ILE A 132 29.85 15.53 16.12
N SER A 133 31.17 15.55 15.90
CA SER A 133 31.78 16.09 14.70
C SER A 133 31.47 15.23 13.47
N GLU A 134 31.36 13.90 13.61
CA GLU A 134 30.92 13.02 12.51
C GLU A 134 29.46 13.28 12.11
N PHE A 135 28.55 13.42 13.08
CA PHE A 135 27.14 13.72 12.83
C PHE A 135 26.97 15.10 12.14
N GLN A 136 27.69 16.12 12.62
CA GLN A 136 27.68 17.45 12.01
C GLN A 136 28.26 17.45 10.60
N LYS A 137 29.40 16.75 10.36
CA LYS A 137 30.00 16.61 9.03
C LYS A 137 29.06 15.96 8.02
N ALA A 138 28.22 15.05 8.50
CA ALA A 138 27.27 14.38 7.63
C ALA A 138 25.98 15.17 7.38
N GLY A 139 25.86 16.38 7.95
CA GLY A 139 24.74 17.30 7.72
C GLY A 139 23.61 17.19 8.73
N LEU A 140 23.82 16.55 9.89
CA LEU A 140 22.80 16.43 10.94
C LEU A 140 22.98 17.53 11.98
N GLN A 141 21.88 18.22 12.29
CA GLN A 141 21.85 19.21 13.37
C GLN A 141 21.74 18.49 14.71
N THR A 142 22.89 18.35 15.40
CA THR A 142 22.99 17.67 16.68
C THR A 142 23.33 18.62 17.81
N ALA A 143 22.85 18.32 19.01
CA ALA A 143 23.19 19.02 20.24
C ALA A 143 23.44 18.02 21.38
N ILE A 144 24.09 18.50 22.43
CA ILE A 144 24.30 17.71 23.65
C ILE A 144 23.13 18.01 24.58
N ASP A 145 22.40 16.97 24.97
CA ASP A 145 21.38 17.05 26.01
C ASP A 145 21.59 15.91 27.01
N LYS A 146 21.57 16.22 28.31
CA LYS A 146 21.77 15.27 29.42
C LYS A 146 22.94 14.28 29.23
N GLY A 147 24.05 14.76 28.66
CA GLY A 147 25.24 13.92 28.42
C GLY A 147 25.11 12.92 27.27
N LYS A 148 24.15 13.11 26.35
CA LYS A 148 23.97 12.32 25.13
C LYS A 148 23.81 13.24 23.91
N ILE A 149 24.08 12.72 22.71
CA ILE A 149 23.88 13.44 21.45
C ILE A 149 22.41 13.32 21.02
N VAL A 150 21.73 14.44 20.78
CA VAL A 150 20.33 14.51 20.31
C VAL A 150 20.27 15.18 18.95
N ILE A 151 19.48 14.61 18.04
CA ILE A 151 19.16 15.19 16.72
C ILE A 151 18.01 16.17 16.91
N LYS A 152 18.25 17.46 16.67
CA LYS A 152 17.32 18.55 16.98
C LYS A 152 16.22 18.78 15.95
N LYS A 153 16.47 18.41 14.70
CA LYS A 153 15.56 18.67 13.59
C LYS A 153 15.47 17.46 12.69
N GLU A 154 14.26 17.14 12.25
CA GLU A 154 14.05 16.18 11.16
C GLU A 154 14.69 16.70 9.87
N THR A 155 15.55 15.88 9.27
CA THR A 155 16.29 16.24 8.06
C THR A 155 16.15 15.17 7.00
N LEU A 156 15.81 15.60 5.78
CA LEU A 156 15.92 14.77 4.60
C LEU A 156 17.41 14.56 4.29
N TYR A 157 17.88 13.34 4.49
CA TYR A 157 19.30 13.02 4.53
C TYR A 157 19.86 12.66 3.15
N VAL A 158 19.08 11.88 2.39
CA VAL A 158 19.34 11.48 1.01
C VAL A 158 18.00 11.36 0.29
N LYS A 159 17.89 11.92 -0.91
CA LYS A 159 16.68 11.77 -1.75
C LYS A 159 16.66 10.40 -2.42
N LYS A 160 15.46 9.93 -2.74
CA LYS A 160 15.24 8.76 -3.58
C LYS A 160 16.01 8.90 -4.89
N GLY A 161 16.75 7.86 -5.26
CA GLY A 161 17.54 7.82 -6.49
C GLY A 161 18.95 8.42 -6.38
N GLU A 162 19.31 9.03 -5.25
CA GLU A 162 20.68 9.52 -5.04
C GLU A 162 21.60 8.42 -4.45
N PRO A 163 22.90 8.41 -4.82
CA PRO A 163 23.86 7.50 -4.23
C PRO A 163 24.18 7.92 -2.79
N ILE A 164 24.11 6.98 -1.85
CA ILE A 164 24.39 7.22 -0.43
C ILE A 164 25.91 7.24 -0.23
N PRO A 165 26.52 8.37 0.16
CA PRO A 165 27.96 8.42 0.43
C PRO A 165 28.37 7.48 1.58
N LYS A 166 29.61 6.98 1.55
CA LYS A 166 30.14 6.08 2.60
C LYS A 166 30.06 6.67 4.01
N GLU A 167 30.26 7.97 4.15
CA GLU A 167 30.19 8.66 5.46
C GLU A 167 28.76 8.68 5.99
N LYS A 168 27.79 8.99 5.11
CA LYS A 168 26.36 8.99 5.44
C LYS A 168 25.84 7.59 5.78
N ALA A 169 26.26 6.57 5.02
CA ALA A 169 25.89 5.18 5.27
C ALA A 169 26.33 4.67 6.66
N LYS A 170 27.55 5.03 7.11
CA LYS A 170 28.06 4.65 8.45
C LYS A 170 27.20 5.22 9.58
N ILE A 171 26.70 6.44 9.41
CA ILE A 171 25.86 7.09 10.42
C ILE A 171 24.47 6.46 10.46
N LEU A 172 23.90 6.15 9.29
CA LEU A 172 22.64 5.41 9.21
C LEU A 172 22.74 4.04 9.91
N GLU A 173 23.84 3.31 9.72
CA GLU A 173 24.09 2.04 10.40
C GLU A 173 24.23 2.22 11.94
N LYS A 174 24.90 3.29 12.40
CA LYS A 174 25.02 3.63 13.83
C LYS A 174 23.69 4.06 14.48
N LEU A 175 22.82 4.72 13.72
CA LEU A 175 21.49 5.14 14.16
C LEU A 175 20.44 4.01 14.05
N GLU A 176 20.84 2.83 13.58
CA GLU A 176 19.95 1.70 13.31
C GLU A 176 18.82 2.04 12.34
N ILE A 177 19.02 3.06 11.50
CA ILE A 177 18.10 3.44 10.42
C ILE A 177 18.47 2.61 9.20
N LEU A 178 17.53 1.77 8.74
CA LEU A 178 17.73 0.79 7.67
C LEU A 178 16.99 1.22 6.41
N PRO A 179 17.61 2.03 5.53
CA PRO A 179 16.94 2.67 4.39
C PRO A 179 16.88 1.81 3.12
N VAL A 180 17.55 0.66 3.07
CA VAL A 180 17.53 -0.20 1.87
C VAL A 180 16.67 -1.40 2.15
N THR A 181 15.76 -1.73 1.24
CA THR A 181 14.98 -2.96 1.36
C THR A 181 15.70 -4.06 0.61
N VAL A 182 16.23 -5.02 1.37
CA VAL A 182 16.99 -6.13 0.81
C VAL A 182 16.13 -7.38 0.83
N GLY A 183 15.95 -7.98 -0.33
CA GLY A 183 15.31 -9.27 -0.44
C GLY A 183 15.45 -9.89 -1.81
N LEU A 184 14.88 -11.07 -1.94
CA LEU A 184 14.91 -11.88 -3.13
C LEU A 184 13.92 -11.31 -4.15
N GLU A 185 14.43 -10.61 -5.17
CA GLU A 185 13.58 -10.10 -6.25
C GLU A 185 13.38 -11.16 -7.33
N ILE A 186 12.12 -11.52 -7.61
CA ILE A 186 11.81 -12.40 -8.73
C ILE A 186 12.04 -11.66 -10.05
N ILE A 187 12.86 -12.25 -10.92
CA ILE A 187 13.08 -11.80 -12.29
C ILE A 187 12.03 -12.41 -13.21
N GLY A 188 11.72 -13.70 -13.00
CA GLY A 188 10.65 -14.41 -13.69
C GLY A 188 10.38 -15.76 -13.05
N ALA A 189 9.16 -16.26 -13.18
CA ALA A 189 8.75 -17.58 -12.69
C ALA A 189 8.18 -18.41 -13.84
N PHE A 190 8.36 -19.72 -13.79
CA PHE A 190 7.82 -20.65 -14.75
C PHE A 190 6.95 -21.68 -14.05
N SER A 191 5.74 -21.86 -14.56
CA SER A 191 4.77 -22.88 -14.14
C SER A 191 4.02 -23.35 -15.37
N ASP A 192 3.83 -24.67 -15.51
CA ASP A 192 2.90 -25.28 -16.48
C ASP A 192 3.04 -24.77 -17.93
N GLY A 193 4.29 -24.57 -18.41
CA GLY A 193 4.55 -24.12 -19.78
C GLY A 193 4.48 -22.60 -19.99
N VAL A 194 4.08 -21.84 -18.98
CA VAL A 194 3.92 -20.39 -19.01
C VAL A 194 5.05 -19.70 -18.23
N LEU A 195 5.61 -18.66 -18.85
CA LEU A 195 6.56 -17.76 -18.21
C LEU A 195 5.79 -16.56 -17.65
N PHE A 196 5.93 -16.34 -16.35
CA PHE A 196 5.40 -15.20 -15.63
C PHE A 196 6.52 -14.18 -15.39
N ASP A 197 6.33 -12.99 -15.93
CA ASP A 197 7.19 -11.84 -15.63
C ASP A 197 6.84 -11.24 -14.26
N ARG A 198 7.74 -10.40 -13.74
CA ARG A 198 7.57 -9.72 -12.45
C ARG A 198 6.23 -8.97 -12.35
N ASP A 199 5.84 -8.26 -13.41
CA ASP A 199 4.63 -7.43 -13.40
C ASP A 199 3.37 -8.28 -13.33
N ALA A 200 3.34 -9.41 -14.02
CA ALA A 200 2.22 -10.35 -13.97
C ALA A 200 2.05 -10.98 -12.57
N LEU A 201 3.15 -11.22 -11.85
CA LEU A 201 3.14 -11.76 -10.48
C LEU A 201 2.76 -10.73 -9.42
N THR A 202 2.86 -9.44 -9.75
CA THR A 202 2.54 -8.32 -8.83
C THR A 202 1.03 -8.03 -8.79
N ILE A 203 0.24 -8.65 -9.67
CA ILE A 203 -1.21 -8.44 -9.73
C ILE A 203 -1.87 -9.01 -8.46
N ASN A 204 -2.42 -8.11 -7.65
CA ASN A 204 -3.17 -8.44 -6.46
C ASN A 204 -4.66 -8.62 -6.77
N GLU A 205 -5.32 -9.50 -6.03
CA GLU A 205 -6.77 -9.72 -6.12
C GLU A 205 -7.56 -8.43 -5.87
N ASP A 206 -7.14 -7.64 -4.89
CA ASP A 206 -7.75 -6.34 -4.58
C ASP A 206 -7.63 -5.34 -5.72
N LEU A 207 -6.49 -5.34 -6.42
CA LEU A 207 -6.25 -4.47 -7.55
C LEU A 207 -7.19 -4.84 -8.70
N VAL A 208 -7.34 -6.13 -9.00
CA VAL A 208 -8.27 -6.61 -10.03
C VAL A 208 -9.72 -6.26 -9.66
N ALA A 209 -10.13 -6.50 -8.42
CA ALA A 209 -11.46 -6.14 -7.94
C ALA A 209 -11.74 -4.63 -8.09
N SER A 210 -10.76 -3.79 -7.72
CA SER A 210 -10.88 -2.34 -7.88
C SER A 210 -11.00 -1.93 -9.35
N GLN A 211 -10.22 -2.53 -10.26
CA GLN A 211 -10.25 -2.23 -11.69
C GLN A 211 -11.56 -2.66 -12.35
N VAL A 212 -12.12 -3.81 -11.95
CA VAL A 212 -13.44 -4.26 -12.42
C VAL A 212 -14.53 -3.32 -11.92
N SER A 213 -14.47 -2.89 -10.66
CA SER A 213 -15.42 -1.92 -10.11
C SER A 213 -15.35 -0.58 -10.84
N THR A 214 -14.16 -0.05 -11.11
CA THR A 214 -14.02 1.23 -11.83
C THR A 214 -14.45 1.11 -13.29
N ALA A 215 -14.14 0.00 -13.95
CA ALA A 215 -14.62 -0.27 -15.31
C ALA A 215 -16.15 -0.36 -15.37
N PHE A 216 -16.77 -1.03 -14.40
CA PHE A 216 -18.22 -1.12 -14.30
C PHE A 216 -18.86 0.27 -14.07
N GLN A 217 -18.33 1.08 -13.15
CA GLN A 217 -18.81 2.45 -12.92
C GLN A 217 -18.66 3.32 -14.17
N ALA A 218 -17.55 3.20 -14.90
CA ALA A 218 -17.33 3.93 -16.14
C ALA A 218 -18.34 3.51 -17.23
N ALA A 219 -18.57 2.20 -17.39
CA ALA A 219 -19.56 1.67 -18.31
C ALA A 219 -20.98 2.14 -17.95
N LYS A 220 -21.33 2.08 -16.65
CA LYS A 220 -22.61 2.58 -16.13
C LYS A 220 -22.80 4.06 -16.44
N ARG A 221 -21.76 4.89 -16.26
CA ARG A 221 -21.81 6.32 -16.60
C ARG A 221 -22.04 6.55 -18.09
N ILE A 222 -21.37 5.80 -18.96
CA ILE A 222 -21.56 5.91 -20.41
C ILE A 222 -23.00 5.54 -20.78
N ALA A 223 -23.51 4.44 -20.23
CA ALA A 223 -24.87 3.99 -20.50
C ALA A 223 -25.94 4.95 -19.95
N LEU A 224 -25.70 5.59 -18.80
CA LEU A 224 -26.54 6.66 -18.27
C LEU A 224 -26.63 7.88 -19.20
N GLU A 225 -25.52 8.24 -19.85
CA GLU A 225 -25.47 9.41 -20.72
C GLU A 225 -25.97 9.11 -22.15
N SER A 226 -25.75 7.89 -22.64
CA SER A 226 -26.30 7.43 -23.93
C SER A 226 -27.77 7.00 -23.84
N MET A 227 -28.39 7.07 -22.66
CA MET A 227 -29.77 6.63 -22.41
C MET A 227 -29.99 5.14 -22.74
N PHE A 228 -28.95 4.31 -22.59
CA PHE A 228 -29.02 2.87 -22.85
C PHE A 228 -29.76 2.18 -21.70
N LEU A 229 -30.96 1.67 -21.99
CA LEU A 229 -31.86 1.12 -20.97
C LEU A 229 -31.46 -0.30 -20.60
N VAL A 230 -30.95 -0.45 -19.38
CA VAL A 230 -30.64 -1.72 -18.73
C VAL A 230 -31.17 -1.67 -17.30
N ASP A 231 -31.62 -2.80 -16.76
CA ASP A 231 -32.29 -2.89 -15.46
C ASP A 231 -31.47 -2.26 -14.32
N GLU A 232 -30.13 -2.36 -14.34
CA GLU A 232 -29.24 -1.77 -13.33
C GLU A 232 -29.13 -0.24 -13.39
N ILE A 233 -29.62 0.36 -14.48
CA ILE A 233 -29.49 1.79 -14.80
C ILE A 233 -30.83 2.51 -14.71
N VAL A 234 -31.93 1.81 -14.96
CA VAL A 234 -33.29 2.37 -14.92
C VAL A 234 -33.60 3.11 -13.60
N PRO A 235 -33.29 2.58 -12.41
CA PRO A 235 -33.54 3.31 -11.16
C PRO A 235 -32.81 4.66 -11.10
N ASP A 236 -31.55 4.69 -11.54
CA ASP A 236 -30.74 5.90 -11.55
C ASP A 236 -31.26 6.93 -12.56
N LEU A 237 -31.76 6.47 -13.72
CA LEU A 237 -32.40 7.35 -14.71
C LEU A 237 -33.69 7.98 -14.18
N ILE A 238 -34.51 7.23 -13.44
CA ILE A 238 -35.74 7.73 -12.84
C ILE A 238 -35.42 8.82 -11.79
N VAL A 239 -34.44 8.56 -10.93
CA VAL A 239 -33.97 9.55 -9.94
C VAL A 239 -33.43 10.80 -10.64
N ARG A 240 -32.61 10.63 -11.69
CA ARG A 240 -32.07 11.75 -12.48
C ARG A 240 -33.18 12.56 -13.15
N ALA A 241 -34.19 11.90 -13.73
CA ALA A 241 -35.32 12.56 -14.35
C ALA A 241 -36.14 13.38 -13.34
N ARG A 242 -36.40 12.82 -12.16
CA ARG A 242 -37.06 13.54 -11.07
C ARG A 242 -36.27 14.77 -10.64
N LEU A 243 -34.96 14.64 -10.42
CA LEU A 243 -34.11 15.77 -10.03
C LEU A 243 -34.08 16.87 -11.10
N HIS A 244 -34.09 16.51 -12.38
CA HIS A 244 -34.17 17.48 -13.47
C HIS A 244 -35.54 18.17 -13.53
N ALA A 245 -36.63 17.42 -13.32
CA ALA A 245 -37.97 18.00 -13.25
C ALA A 245 -38.14 18.96 -12.07
N GLU A 246 -37.61 18.60 -10.89
CA GLU A 246 -37.62 19.47 -9.71
C GLU A 246 -36.79 20.75 -9.93
N LYS A 247 -35.61 20.64 -10.54
CA LYS A 247 -34.81 21.81 -10.92
C LYS A 247 -35.53 22.72 -11.91
N LEU A 248 -36.14 22.15 -12.94
CA LEU A 248 -36.93 22.91 -13.91
C LEU A 248 -38.11 23.60 -13.24
N ALA A 249 -38.82 22.93 -12.33
CA ALA A 249 -39.93 23.51 -11.59
C ALA A 249 -39.49 24.69 -10.72
N LEU A 250 -38.32 24.59 -10.05
CA LEU A 250 -37.73 25.68 -9.28
C LEU A 250 -37.41 26.90 -10.14
N GLU A 251 -36.74 26.70 -11.27
CA GLU A 251 -36.38 27.80 -12.19
C GLU A 251 -37.62 28.44 -12.84
N ALA A 252 -38.65 27.63 -13.14
CA ALA A 252 -39.90 28.11 -13.71
C ALA A 252 -40.87 28.71 -12.69
N GLY A 253 -40.60 28.59 -11.37
CA GLY A 253 -41.52 29.01 -10.32
C GLY A 253 -42.82 28.19 -10.26
N PHE A 254 -42.80 26.95 -10.76
CA PHE A 254 -43.95 26.07 -10.79
C PHE A 254 -44.13 25.34 -9.46
N VAL A 255 -45.15 25.73 -8.70
CA VAL A 255 -45.44 25.19 -7.36
C VAL A 255 -46.49 24.08 -7.45
N ASP A 256 -46.18 22.96 -6.82
CA ASP A 256 -47.02 21.76 -6.68
C ASP A 256 -46.97 21.25 -5.23
N GLU A 257 -47.98 20.47 -4.82
CA GLU A 257 -48.05 19.88 -3.46
C GLU A 257 -46.77 19.14 -3.07
N SER A 258 -46.10 18.53 -4.05
CA SER A 258 -44.86 17.76 -3.88
C SER A 258 -43.61 18.61 -3.62
N ASN A 259 -43.59 19.90 -4.01
CA ASN A 259 -42.40 20.75 -4.01
C ASN A 259 -42.52 22.02 -3.15
N ILE A 260 -43.69 22.32 -2.57
CA ILE A 260 -43.93 23.49 -1.69
C ILE A 260 -42.89 23.61 -0.57
N GLN A 261 -42.54 22.50 0.08
CA GLN A 261 -41.56 22.52 1.17
C GLN A 261 -40.18 23.02 0.70
N LEU A 262 -39.78 22.64 -0.52
CA LEU A 262 -38.51 23.05 -1.11
C LEU A 262 -38.51 24.56 -1.41
N PHE A 263 -39.61 25.09 -1.94
CA PHE A 263 -39.79 26.53 -2.19
C PHE A 263 -39.74 27.35 -0.88
N ILE A 264 -40.41 26.90 0.17
CA ILE A 264 -40.38 27.57 1.49
C ILE A 264 -38.95 27.60 2.03
N LEU A 265 -38.22 26.49 1.93
CA LEU A 265 -36.84 26.41 2.40
C LEU A 265 -35.91 27.37 1.64
N ILE A 266 -36.08 27.49 0.32
CA ILE A 266 -35.33 28.43 -0.51
C ILE A 266 -35.66 29.87 -0.12
N ALA A 267 -36.94 30.21 0.06
CA ALA A 267 -37.36 31.55 0.45
C ALA A 267 -36.80 31.97 1.82
N ILE A 268 -36.80 31.05 2.80
CA ILE A 268 -36.18 31.30 4.12
C ILE A 268 -34.69 31.54 3.97
N ARG A 269 -34.00 30.74 3.15
CA ARG A 269 -32.57 30.89 2.89
C ARG A 269 -32.25 32.24 2.22
N GLU A 270 -33.03 32.66 1.24
CA GLU A 270 -32.86 33.93 0.55
C GLU A 270 -33.16 35.12 1.47
N ALA A 271 -34.22 35.04 2.27
CA ALA A 271 -34.54 36.05 3.28
C ALA A 271 -33.41 36.18 4.32
N ALA A 272 -32.85 35.07 4.79
CA ALA A 272 -31.70 35.07 5.70
C ALA A 272 -30.44 35.66 5.04
N ALA A 273 -30.17 35.32 3.78
CA ALA A 273 -29.04 35.86 3.03
C ALA A 273 -29.17 37.38 2.80
N LEU A 274 -30.35 37.86 2.39
CA LEU A 274 -30.64 39.28 2.25
C LEU A 274 -30.54 40.03 3.58
N ASN A 275 -31.07 39.45 4.66
CA ASN A 275 -30.97 40.05 5.98
C ASN A 275 -29.50 40.20 6.41
N SER A 276 -28.67 39.18 6.20
CA SER A 276 -27.23 39.26 6.50
C SER A 276 -26.47 40.28 5.64
N ALA A 277 -26.88 40.46 4.37
CA ALA A 277 -26.27 41.43 3.47
C ALA A 277 -26.67 42.88 3.80
N VAL A 278 -27.87 43.08 4.36
CA VAL A 278 -28.40 44.39 4.77
C VAL A 278 -27.92 44.77 6.18
N SER A 279 -27.81 43.81 7.10
CA SER A 279 -27.41 44.06 8.50
C SER A 279 -25.90 44.06 8.73
N GLY A 280 -25.09 43.57 7.79
CA GLY A 280 -23.63 43.51 7.91
C GLY A 280 -23.12 42.57 9.01
N GLU A 281 -24.00 41.85 9.70
CA GLU A 281 -23.66 40.91 10.75
C GLU A 281 -23.75 39.47 10.23
N THR A 282 -22.63 38.74 10.37
CA THR A 282 -22.62 37.30 10.16
C THR A 282 -23.48 36.63 11.22
N ALA A 283 -24.31 35.69 10.77
CA ALA A 283 -25.41 35.10 11.50
C ALA A 283 -25.06 34.64 12.93
N GLY A 284 -25.84 35.14 13.89
CA GLY A 284 -25.93 34.60 15.24
C GLY A 284 -27.37 34.64 15.74
N THR A 285 -27.92 33.46 16.01
CA THR A 285 -29.12 33.18 16.81
C THR A 285 -30.48 33.64 16.31
N VAL A 286 -31.28 32.66 15.86
CA VAL A 286 -32.74 32.70 15.96
C VAL A 286 -33.08 32.72 17.46
N LYS A 287 -33.47 33.87 17.99
CA LYS A 287 -34.18 33.97 19.27
C LYS A 287 -35.65 33.57 19.02
N GLN A 288 -36.05 32.45 19.63
CA GLN A 288 -37.43 32.24 20.03
C GLN A 288 -37.80 33.34 21.03
N GLU A 289 -38.83 34.13 20.71
CA GLU A 289 -39.59 34.86 21.73
C GLU A 289 -40.78 34.02 22.17
N GLU A 290 -40.97 34.06 23.49
CA GLU A 290 -41.79 33.19 24.32
C GLU A 290 -43.29 33.37 24.07
N LYS A 291 -44.01 32.23 24.03
CA LYS A 291 -45.37 32.15 24.57
C LYS A 291 -45.25 31.79 26.05
N THR A 292 -45.46 32.77 26.92
CA THR A 292 -45.69 32.57 28.35
C THR A 292 -47.17 32.84 28.60
N GLU A 293 -47.95 31.80 28.85
CA GLU A 293 -49.08 31.73 29.80
C GLU A 293 -49.85 30.42 29.58
N GLU A 294 -49.46 29.39 30.35
CA GLU A 294 -50.33 28.51 31.16
C GLU A 294 -49.51 27.30 31.62
N LYS A 295 -48.96 27.41 32.82
CA LYS A 295 -48.62 26.28 33.67
C LYS A 295 -49.39 26.48 34.98
N THR A 296 -50.51 25.78 35.11
CA THR A 296 -50.98 25.30 36.39
C THR A 296 -51.73 24.00 36.12
N GLU A 297 -51.39 22.97 36.91
CA GLU A 297 -52.07 21.67 37.02
C GLU A 297 -51.78 20.61 35.93
N THR A 298 -50.70 19.83 36.13
CA THR A 298 -50.68 18.35 36.19
C THR A 298 -49.22 17.89 36.09
N LYS A 299 -48.56 17.64 37.24
CA LYS A 299 -47.21 17.07 37.27
C LYS A 299 -46.99 16.04 38.38
N GLU A 300 -48.05 15.38 38.84
CA GLU A 300 -47.96 14.38 39.92
C GLU A 300 -48.26 12.92 39.51
N SER A 301 -48.43 12.57 38.23
CA SER A 301 -48.90 11.21 37.86
C SER A 301 -48.00 10.32 36.98
N ASP A 302 -46.83 10.76 36.51
CA ASP A 302 -46.05 9.98 35.52
C ASP A 302 -44.66 9.52 35.96
N GLU A 303 -44.13 9.95 37.12
CA GLU A 303 -42.83 9.47 37.60
C GLU A 303 -42.89 8.10 38.31
N GLU A 304 -44.05 7.67 38.83
CA GLU A 304 -44.18 6.34 39.44
C GLU A 304 -44.25 5.21 38.39
N LYS A 305 -44.85 5.45 37.21
CA LYS A 305 -45.03 4.41 36.17
C LYS A 305 -43.77 4.09 35.35
N ALA A 306 -42.78 4.99 35.33
CA ALA A 306 -41.52 4.73 34.65
C ALA A 306 -40.56 3.85 35.47
N SER A 307 -40.71 3.83 36.80
CA SER A 307 -39.87 3.02 37.69
C SER A 307 -40.31 1.55 37.76
N GLU A 308 -41.60 1.26 37.64
CA GLU A 308 -42.15 -0.11 37.66
C GLU A 308 -41.82 -0.89 36.38
N GLY A 309 -41.71 -0.22 35.22
CA GLY A 309 -41.42 -0.87 33.93
C GLY A 309 -39.97 -1.33 33.76
N LEU A 310 -39.01 -0.68 34.42
CA LEU A 310 -37.58 -1.05 34.35
C LEU A 310 -37.20 -2.16 35.32
N SER A 311 -37.98 -2.36 36.39
CA SER A 311 -37.81 -3.43 37.38
C SER A 311 -38.19 -4.82 36.84
N ALA A 312 -39.18 -4.89 35.95
CA ALA A 312 -39.66 -6.16 35.37
C ALA A 312 -38.74 -6.78 34.29
N LEU A 313 -37.68 -6.08 33.86
CA LEU A 313 -36.76 -6.53 32.79
C LEU A 313 -35.46 -7.16 33.32
N PHE A 314 -35.22 -7.12 34.64
CA PHE A 314 -34.00 -7.67 35.26
C PHE A 314 -34.28 -8.49 36.54
N GLY A 315 -35.53 -8.89 36.78
CA GLY A 315 -35.93 -9.86 37.80
C GLY A 315 -35.98 -11.29 37.24
#